data_AF-A0A4R7CZV5-F1
#
_entry.id   AF-A0A4R7CZV5-F1
#
_cell.length_a   1.000
_cell.length_b   1.000
_cell.length_c   1.000
_cell.angle_alpha   90.00
_cell.angle_beta   90.00
_cell.angle_gamma   90.00
#
_symmetry.space_group_name_H-M   'P 1'
#
loop_
_entity.id
_entity.type
_entity.pdbx_description
1 polymer ?
#
loop_
_entity_poly.entity_id
_entity_poly.type
_entity_poly.pdbx_seq_one_letter_code
_entity_poly.pdbx_strand_id
1 'polypeptide(L)' 'MTQRISKSKRFYMMNPIVQFFKFIWLSIKIMLVVAGGHGGTRKVNN' A
#
# COMPACT_ATOMS: atom_id res chain seq x y z
N MET A 1 -17.25 17.54 11.16
CA MET A 1 -18.26 17.07 10.18
C MET A 1 -17.69 15.83 9.49
N THR A 2 -18.19 14.64 9.80
CA THR A 2 -17.70 13.39 9.17
C THR A 2 -18.61 13.07 7.99
N GLN A 3 -18.06 13.00 6.78
CA GLN A 3 -18.84 12.63 5.59
C GLN A 3 -19.32 11.18 5.75
N ARG A 4 -20.63 10.94 5.57
CA ARG A 4 -21.18 9.58 5.58
C ARG A 4 -20.69 8.83 4.34
N ILE A 5 -20.01 7.72 4.57
CA ILE A 5 -19.54 6.82 3.51
C ILE A 5 -20.75 6.07 2.93
N SER A 6 -20.88 6.04 1.61
CA SER A 6 -21.91 5.25 0.92
C SER A 6 -21.78 3.76 1.25
N LYS A 7 -22.92 3.04 1.35
CA LYS A 7 -22.97 1.61 1.71
C LYS A 7 -22.07 0.76 0.81
N SER A 8 -22.06 1.03 -0.50
CA SER A 8 -21.21 0.31 -1.46
C SER A 8 -19.72 0.55 -1.23
N LYS A 9 -19.35 1.78 -0.86
CA LYS A 9 -17.96 2.15 -0.56
C LYS A 9 -17.49 1.51 0.74
N ARG A 10 -18.36 1.42 1.74
CA ARG A 10 -18.12 0.66 2.97
C ARG A 10 -17.95 -0.84 2.69
N PHE A 11 -18.79 -1.44 1.85
CA PHE A 11 -18.67 -2.84 1.46
C PHE A 11 -17.34 -3.13 0.76
N TYR A 12 -16.93 -2.29 -0.18
CA TYR A 12 -15.63 -2.44 -0.86
C TYR A 12 -14.44 -2.28 0.10
N MET A 13 -14.54 -1.39 1.10
CA MET A 13 -13.51 -1.23 2.13
C MET A 13 -13.42 -2.41 3.09
N MET A 14 -14.54 -3.09 3.39
CA MET A 14 -14.58 -4.24 4.31
C MET A 14 -14.38 -5.59 3.61
N ASN A 15 -14.33 -5.63 2.27
CA ASN A 15 -14.20 -6.87 1.52
C ASN A 15 -12.77 -7.46 1.66
N PRO A 16 -12.60 -8.64 2.30
CA PRO A 16 -11.29 -9.22 2.55
C PRO A 16 -10.53 -9.61 1.28
N ILE A 17 -11.23 -9.97 0.20
CA ILE A 17 -10.62 -10.35 -1.07
C ILE A 17 -9.92 -9.15 -1.71
N VAL A 18 -10.62 -8.01 -1.76
CA VAL A 18 -10.07 -6.75 -2.29
C VAL A 18 -8.88 -6.29 -1.45
N GLN A 19 -8.97 -6.42 -0.13
CA GLN A 19 -7.90 -6.03 0.78
C GLN A 19 -6.65 -6.91 0.62
N PHE A 20 -6.84 -8.21 0.39
CA PHE A 20 -5.74 -9.14 0.11
C PHE A 20 -4.95 -8.72 -1.15
N PHE A 21 -5.63 -8.42 -2.26
CA PHE A 21 -4.93 -7.98 -3.47
C PHE A 21 -4.21 -6.64 -3.29
N LYS A 22 -4.80 -5.69 -2.55
CA LYS A 22 -4.13 -4.43 -2.19
C LYS A 22 -2.86 -4.68 -1.38
N PHE A 23 -2.91 -5.61 -0.43
CA PHE A 23 -1.77 -5.98 0.40
C PHE A 23 -0.64 -6.61 -0.43
N ILE A 24 -0.95 -7.55 -1.32
CA ILE A 24 0.04 -8.18 -2.21
C ILE A 24 0.67 -7.13 -3.13
N TRP A 25 -0.15 -6.28 -3.77
CA TRP A 25 0.34 -5.22 -4.65
C TRP A 25 1.29 -4.25 -3.92
N LEU A 26 0.89 -3.83 -2.71
CA LEU A 26 1.71 -2.95 -1.89
C LEU A 26 3.03 -3.62 -1.50
N SER A 27 3.00 -4.90 -1.11
CA SER A 27 4.18 -5.67 -0.72
C SER A 27 5.18 -5.79 -1.86
N ILE A 28 4.72 -6.11 -3.08
CA ILE A 28 5.56 -6.16 -4.28
C ILE A 28 6.17 -4.78 -4.58
N LYS A 29 5.36 -3.71 -4.49
CA LYS A 29 5.86 -2.34 -4.68
C LYS A 29 6.96 -1.98 -3.68
N ILE A 30 6.75 -2.30 -2.41
CA ILE A 30 7.75 -2.07 -1.36
C ILE A 30 9.03 -2.84 -1.69
N MET A 31 8.92 -4.11 -2.08
CA MET A 31 10.08 -4.91 -2.47
C MET A 31 10.85 -4.29 -3.63
N LEU A 32 10.17 -3.81 -4.67
CA LEU A 32 10.80 -3.13 -5.80
C LEU A 32 11.48 -1.81 -5.40
N VAL A 33 10.85 -1.02 -4.54
CA VAL A 33 11.42 0.25 -4.04
C VAL A 33 12.64 0.00 -3.14
N VAL A 34 12.57 -1.03 -2.29
CA VAL A 34 13.67 -1.44 -1.40
C VAL A 34 14.83 -2.02 -2.21
N ALA A 35 14.57 -2.94 -3.14
CA ALA A 35 15.56 -3.53 -4.03
C ALA A 35 16.15 -2.52 -5.02
N GLY A 36 15.37 -1.53 -5.46
CA GLY A 36 15.78 -0.43 -6.34
C GLY A 36 16.63 0.64 -5.66
N GLY A 37 17.07 0.45 -4.41
CA GLY A 37 18.07 1.30 -3.77
C GLY A 37 17.53 2.54 -3.06
N HIS A 38 16.20 2.72 -2.93
CA HIS A 38 15.65 3.73 -2.00
C HIS A 38 15.57 3.20 -0.55
N GLY A 39 15.60 1.88 -0.35
CA GLY A 39 15.60 1.25 0.98
C GLY A 39 16.98 0.88 1.52
N GLY A 40 18.05 1.01 0.72
CA GLY A 40 19.39 0.53 1.06
C GLY A 40 20.45 1.60 0.83
N THR A 41 20.82 2.30 1.91
CA THR A 41 21.99 3.19 2.00
C THR A 41 21.87 4.45 1.12
N ARG A 42 21.60 5.61 1.74
CA ARG A 42 22.09 6.88 1.19
C ARG A 42 23.56 6.65 0.86
N LYS A 43 24.02 6.88 -0.37
CA LYS A 43 25.46 7.01 -0.62
C LYS A 43 25.95 8.07 0.37
N VAL A 44 26.59 7.65 1.45
CA VAL A 44 27.42 8.52 2.29
C VAL A 44 28.60 8.82 1.38
N ASN A 45 28.47 9.91 0.64
CA ASN A 45 29.56 10.46 -0.14
C ASN A 45 30.51 11.10 0.88
N ASN A 46 31.63 10.44 1.11
CA ASN A 46 32.76 10.96 1.88
C ASN A 46 33.65 11.79 0.94
#